data_AF-A0A8S4A364-F1
#
_entry.id   AF-A0A8S4A364-F1
#
_cell.length_a   1.000
_cell.length_b   1.000
_cell.length_c   1.000
_cell.angle_alpha   90.00
_cell.angle_beta   90.00
_cell.angle_gamma   90.00
#
_symmetry.space_group_name_H-M   'P 1'
#
loop_
_entity.id
_entity.type
_entity.pdbx_description
1 polymer ?
#
loop_
_entity_poly.entity_id
_entity_poly.type
_entity_poly.pdbx_seq_one_letter_code
_entity_poly.pdbx_strand_id
1 'polypeptide(L)' 'RSYYRSFCKPKLNPILTDFCTSLTGITQAQVDKAKSFKEVLENFEEWLNVQHLGTAYTFAVVTDG' A
#
# COMPACT_ATOMS: atom_id res chain seq x y z
N ARG A 1 18.56 -2.05 4.06
CA ARG A 1 17.43 -1.10 4.27
C ARG A 1 16.16 -1.81 3.84
N SER A 2 15.20 -2.03 4.73
CA SER A 2 13.93 -2.68 4.39
C SER A 2 12.94 -1.64 3.85
N TYR A 3 12.14 -2.02 2.86
CA TYR A 3 11.14 -1.17 2.21
C TYR A 3 10.00 -2.05 1.67
N TYR A 4 8.76 -1.61 1.82
CA TYR A 4 7.57 -2.28 1.30
C TYR A 4 6.71 -1.30 0.51
N ARG A 5 6.24 -1.73 -0.66
CA ARG A 5 5.32 -0.96 -1.53
C ARG A 5 4.41 -1.92 -2.28
N SER A 6 3.11 -1.61 -2.29
CA SER A 6 2.12 -2.27 -3.13
C SER A 6 1.09 -1.27 -3.62
N PHE A 7 0.52 -1.51 -4.80
CA PHE A 7 -0.72 -0.85 -5.23
C PHE A 7 -1.93 -1.58 -4.63
N CYS A 8 -3.05 -0.87 -4.53
CA CYS A 8 -4.34 -1.41 -4.09
C CYS A 8 -5.39 -1.17 -5.17
N LYS A 9 -6.28 -2.14 -5.39
CA LYS A 9 -7.44 -1.97 -6.27
C LYS A 9 -8.58 -1.26 -5.52
N PRO A 10 -9.02 -0.07 -5.95
CA PRO A 10 -10.14 0.61 -5.31
C PRO A 10 -11.46 -0.15 -5.52
N LYS A 11 -12.28 -0.24 -4.46
CA LYS A 11 -13.58 -0.94 -4.53
C LYS A 11 -14.74 -0.01 -4.93
N LEU A 12 -14.78 1.20 -4.40
CA LEU A 12 -15.92 2.13 -4.58
C LEU A 12 -15.83 2.88 -5.92
N ASN A 13 -14.66 3.44 -6.22
CA ASN A 13 -14.38 4.15 -7.48
C ASN A 13 -13.22 3.45 -8.20
N PRO A 14 -13.48 2.31 -8.88
CA PRO A 14 -12.42 1.47 -9.45
C PRO A 14 -11.73 2.09 -10.68
N ILE A 15 -12.37 3.07 -11.32
CA ILE A 15 -11.81 3.80 -12.46
C ILE A 15 -11.16 5.08 -11.97
N LEU A 16 -9.86 5.21 -12.18
CA LEU A 16 -9.11 6.41 -11.84
C LEU A 16 -9.48 7.54 -12.80
N THR A 17 -9.61 8.76 -12.28
CA THR A 17 -9.76 9.95 -13.11
C THR A 17 -8.42 10.34 -13.74
N ASP A 18 -8.46 11.13 -14.81
CA ASP A 18 -7.25 11.68 -15.43
C ASP A 18 -6.46 12.54 -14.44
N PHE A 19 -7.15 13.31 -13.59
CA PHE A 19 -6.52 14.08 -12.53
C PHE A 19 -5.77 13.18 -11.54
N CYS A 20 -6.39 12.12 -11.03
CA CYS A 20 -5.76 11.19 -10.09
C CYS A 20 -4.53 10.51 -10.72
N THR A 21 -4.63 10.10 -11.98
CA THR A 21 -3.53 9.48 -12.73
C THR A 21 -2.38 10.46 -12.93
N SER A 22 -2.68 11.70 -13.33
CA SER A 22 -1.68 12.76 -13.53
C SER A 22 -0.96 13.14 -12.24
N LEU A 23 -1.70 13.29 -11.13
CA LEU A 23 -1.14 13.69 -9.83
C LEU A 23 -0.24 12.60 -9.22
N THR A 24 -0.64 11.33 -9.32
CA THR A 24 0.03 10.23 -8.61
C THR A 24 0.99 9.42 -9.48
N GLY A 25 0.87 9.52 -10.81
CA GLY A 25 1.55 8.65 -11.78
C GLY A 25 1.04 7.19 -11.79
N ILE A 26 -0.02 6.87 -11.05
CA ILE A 26 -0.59 5.52 -10.98
C ILE A 26 -1.56 5.31 -12.14
N THR A 27 -1.32 4.28 -12.93
CA THR A 27 -2.13 3.92 -14.10
C THR A 27 -3.29 2.99 -13.73
N GLN A 28 -4.34 3.00 -14.56
CA GLN A 28 -5.48 2.08 -14.43
C GLN A 28 -5.01 0.61 -14.45
N ALA A 29 -4.08 0.26 -15.33
CA ALA A 29 -3.55 -1.11 -15.43
C ALA A 29 -2.81 -1.58 -14.17
N GLN A 30 -2.22 -0.66 -13.39
CA GLN A 30 -1.58 -0.99 -12.11
C GLN A 30 -2.61 -1.32 -11.04
N VAL A 31 -3.68 -0.53 -10.91
CA VAL A 31 -4.73 -0.79 -9.92
C VAL A 31 -5.64 -1.95 -10.32
N ASP A 32 -5.84 -2.20 -11.62
CA ASP A 32 -6.65 -3.32 -12.11
C ASP A 32 -6.05 -4.67 -11.74
N LYS A 33 -4.72 -4.77 -11.77
CA LYS A 33 -3.91 -5.95 -11.42
C LYS A 33 -3.55 -6.02 -9.94
N ALA A 34 -3.85 -4.98 -9.17
CA ALA A 34 -3.53 -4.92 -7.77
C ALA A 34 -4.48 -5.79 -6.94
N LYS A 35 -4.00 -6.21 -5.76
CA LYS A 35 -4.82 -6.88 -4.74
C LYS A 35 -5.79 -5.89 -4.09
N SER A 36 -6.81 -6.40 -3.40
CA SER A 36 -7.68 -5.54 -2.58
C SER A 36 -6.90 -4.92 -1.41
N PHE A 37 -7.41 -3.82 -0.85
CA PHE A 37 -6.77 -3.18 0.31
C PHE A 37 -6.56 -4.14 1.48
N LYS A 38 -7.55 -5.02 1.76
CA LYS A 38 -7.46 -6.01 2.84
C LYS A 38 -6.24 -6.91 2.67
N GLU A 39 -6.09 -7.50 1.49
CA GLU A 39 -4.96 -8.39 1.19
C GLU A 39 -3.61 -7.64 1.21
N VAL A 40 -3.57 -6.37 0.78
CA VAL A 40 -2.35 -5.56 0.83
C VAL A 40 -1.95 -5.23 2.26
N LEU A 41 -2.92 -4.94 3.13
CA LEU A 41 -2.69 -4.69 4.55
C LEU A 41 -2.15 -5.95 5.24
N GLU A 42 -2.75 -7.11 5.00
CA GLU A 42 -2.25 -8.40 5.52
C GLU A 42 -0.80 -8.66 5.09
N ASN A 43 -0.46 -8.40 3.83
CA ASN A 43 0.93 -8.53 3.35
C ASN A 43 1.88 -7.49 4.00
N PHE A 44 1.39 -6.29 4.32
CA PHE A 44 2.17 -5.27 5.01
C PHE A 44 2.43 -5.65 6.47
N GLU A 45 1.42 -6.17 7.17
CA GLU A 45 1.56 -6.70 8.53
C GLU A 45 2.55 -7.86 8.59
N GLU A 46 2.49 -8.77 7.61
CA GLU A 46 3.47 -9.85 7.49
C GLU A 46 4.89 -9.31 7.26
N TRP A 47 5.03 -8.28 6.44
CA TRP A 47 6.32 -7.61 6.27
C TRP A 47 6.83 -7.04 7.60
N LEU A 48 5.99 -6.40 8.42
CA LEU A 48 6.37 -5.93 9.77
C LEU A 48 6.82 -7.09 10.68
N ASN A 49 6.11 -8.22 10.64
CA ASN A 49 6.42 -9.42 11.42
C ASN A 49 7.80 -9.98 11.07
N VAL A 50 8.12 -10.08 9.77
CA VAL A 50 9.44 -10.52 9.29
C VAL A 50 10.55 -9.56 9.73
N GLN A 51 10.25 -8.27 9.92
CA GLN A 51 11.19 -7.30 10.48
C GLN A 51 11.24 -7.31 12.02
N HIS A 52 10.44 -8.14 12.69
CA HIS A 52 10.29 -8.23 14.15
C HIS A 52 9.87 -6.91 14.82
N LEU A 53 9.15 -6.06 14.11
CA LEU A 53 8.63 -4.79 14.62
C LEU A 53 7.38 -5.04 15.47
N GLY A 54 7.36 -4.52 16.69
CA GLY A 54 6.30 -4.76 17.68
C GLY A 54 6.49 -6.02 18.51
N THR A 55 7.48 -6.86 18.19
CA THR A 55 7.83 -8.07 18.95
C THR A 55 9.22 -7.97 19.57
N ALA A 56 10.27 -7.91 18.76
CA ALA A 56 11.65 -7.76 19.23
C ALA A 56 12.08 -6.28 19.35
N TYR A 57 11.50 -5.43 18.50
CA TYR A 57 11.83 -4.01 18.43
C TYR A 57 10.58 -3.15 18.58
N THR A 58 10.64 -2.11 19.41
CA THR A 58 9.61 -1.07 19.41
C THR A 58 9.75 -0.21 18.17
N PHE A 59 8.62 0.30 17.67
CA PHE A 59 8.61 1.17 16.48
C PHE A 59 7.50 2.21 16.60
N ALA A 60 7.57 3.22 15.73
CA ALA A 60 6.55 4.24 15.57
C ALA A 60 6.27 4.45 14.07
N VAL A 61 5.03 4.86 13.76
CA VAL A 61 4.64 5.25 12.39
C VAL A 61 4.77 6.77 12.28
N VAL A 62 5.32 7.24 11.16
CA VAL A 62 5.50 8.67 10.87
C VAL A 62 4.91 8.97 9.50
N THR A 63 4.15 10.05 9.39
CA THR A 63 3.54 10.58 8.17
C THR A 63 3.82 12.08 8.06
N ASP A 64 3.73 12.64 6.86
CA ASP A 64 4.07 14.05 6.56
C ASP A 64 2.95 15.06 6.85
N GLY A 65 1.73 14.59 7.18
CA GLY A 65 0.61 15.43 7.59
C GLY A 65 -0.28 15.85 6.42
#